data_AF-A0A2V9CEA9-F1
#
_entry.id   AF-A0A2V9CEA9-F1
#
_cell.length_a   1.000
_cell.length_b   1.000
_cell.length_c   1.000
_cell.angle_alpha   90.00
_cell.angle_beta   90.00
_cell.angle_gamma   90.00
#
_symmetry.space_group_name_H-M   'P 1'
#
loop_
_entity.id
_entity.type
_entity.pdbx_description
1 polymer ?
#
loop_
_entity_poly.entity_id
_entity_poly.type
_entity_poly.pdbx_seq_one_letter_code
_entity_poly.pdbx_strand_id
1 'polypeptide(L)'
;MNTNIIRSLVEFVQTEEQNRAVARESMSPEVAYDHAIFYDNPLTNELYLLVLLFMWHDIEKEILLASARSGVHDSSPISRDDFRNEVERLAGLSFKKRRIEIEKRLPTIDRLSWDLLDLLRLLANSFKHDPFDKPDEGLLKCLSLAPNMNYATLAESAAIRYGLGGFLGIGDDASFAEIVEEIRKRCDRILFMLHAGTNPRPFDDERGSLNPRTFER
;
A
#
# COMPACT_ATOMS: atom_id res chain seq x y z
N MET A 1 -5.53 -2.11 9.54
CA MET A 1 -5.40 -2.89 8.29
C MET A 1 -5.97 -4.28 8.50
N ASN A 2 -6.85 -4.73 7.61
CA ASN A 2 -7.38 -6.08 7.67
C ASN A 2 -6.39 -7.05 7.00
N THR A 3 -5.38 -7.47 7.75
CA THR A 3 -4.32 -8.37 7.30
C THR A 3 -4.85 -9.69 6.74
N ASN A 4 -6.02 -10.14 7.20
CA ASN A 4 -6.67 -11.33 6.66
C ASN A 4 -7.20 -11.09 5.24
N ILE A 5 -7.81 -9.93 4.96
CA ILE A 5 -8.26 -9.59 3.60
C ILE A 5 -7.07 -9.51 2.65
N ILE A 6 -5.99 -8.82 3.04
CA ILE A 6 -4.79 -8.71 2.21
C ILE A 6 -4.19 -10.10 1.94
N ARG A 7 -4.10 -10.96 2.95
CA ARG A 7 -3.62 -12.33 2.77
C ARG A 7 -4.52 -13.13 1.82
N SER A 8 -5.84 -13.04 1.98
CA SER A 8 -6.79 -13.71 1.09
C SER A 8 -6.70 -13.18 -0.35
N LEU A 9 -6.43 -11.89 -0.55
CA LEU A 9 -6.19 -11.33 -1.88
C LEU A 9 -4.90 -11.90 -2.49
N VAL A 10 -3.80 -11.99 -1.73
CA VAL A 10 -2.55 -12.60 -2.20
C VAL A 10 -2.77 -14.08 -2.57
N GLU A 11 -3.41 -14.84 -1.69
CA GLU A 11 -3.75 -16.25 -1.92
C GLU A 11 -4.63 -16.43 -3.16
N PHE A 12 -5.57 -15.51 -3.39
CA PHE A 12 -6.39 -15.48 -4.59
C PHE A 12 -5.54 -15.31 -5.86
N VAL A 13 -4.62 -14.34 -5.89
CA VAL A 13 -3.75 -14.13 -7.07
C VAL A 13 -2.85 -15.35 -7.30
N GLN A 14 -2.27 -15.92 -6.25
CA GLN A 14 -1.46 -17.14 -6.34
C GLN A 14 -2.26 -18.34 -6.87
N THR A 15 -3.51 -18.47 -6.44
CA THR A 15 -4.41 -19.52 -6.93
C THR A 15 -4.73 -19.33 -8.41
N GLU A 16 -4.96 -18.10 -8.84
CA GLU A 16 -5.20 -17.79 -10.26
C GLU A 16 -3.96 -18.06 -11.13
N GLU A 17 -2.77 -17.72 -10.63
CA GLU A 17 -1.49 -18.03 -11.27
C GLU A 17 -1.31 -19.56 -11.46
N GLN A 18 -1.63 -20.34 -10.42
CA GLN A 18 -1.59 -21.80 -10.48
C GLN A 18 -2.64 -22.38 -11.44
N ASN A 19 -3.88 -21.87 -11.42
CA ASN A 19 -4.94 -22.33 -12.33
C ASN A 19 -4.55 -22.13 -13.79
N ARG A 20 -3.94 -20.98 -14.10
CA ARG A 20 -3.42 -20.67 -15.44
C ARG A 20 -2.28 -21.59 -15.84
N ALA A 21 -1.34 -21.85 -14.92
CA ALA A 21 -0.27 -22.81 -15.16
C ALA A 21 -0.82 -24.20 -15.52
N VAL A 22 -1.82 -24.68 -14.79
CA VAL A 22 -2.48 -25.97 -15.07
C VAL A 22 -3.20 -25.96 -16.42
N ALA A 23 -3.93 -24.89 -16.75
CA ALA A 23 -4.61 -24.78 -18.05
C ALA A 23 -3.62 -24.90 -19.23
N ARG A 24 -2.42 -24.33 -19.10
CA ARG A 24 -1.37 -24.38 -20.13
C ARG A 24 -0.76 -25.77 -20.33
N GLU A 25 -0.86 -26.69 -19.37
CA GLU A 25 -0.34 -28.07 -19.51
C GLU A 25 -0.97 -28.83 -20.69
N SER A 26 -2.16 -28.41 -21.13
CA SER A 26 -2.88 -29.00 -22.25
C SER A 26 -2.50 -28.42 -23.62
N MET A 27 -1.65 -27.40 -23.66
CA MET A 27 -1.24 -26.67 -24.87
C MET A 27 0.08 -27.20 -25.44
N SER A 28 0.38 -26.87 -26.71
CA SER A 28 1.74 -27.11 -27.23
C SER A 28 2.75 -26.20 -26.52
N PRO A 29 4.04 -26.58 -26.43
CA PRO A 29 5.05 -25.79 -25.72
C PRO A 29 5.15 -24.33 -26.19
N GLU A 30 5.05 -24.08 -27.49
CA GLU A 30 5.12 -22.74 -28.09
C GLU A 30 3.91 -21.90 -27.70
N VAL A 31 2.71 -22.50 -27.79
CA VAL A 31 1.46 -21.84 -27.41
C VAL A 31 1.43 -21.56 -25.90
N ALA A 32 1.90 -22.51 -25.08
CA ALA A 32 2.00 -22.34 -23.64
C ALA A 32 2.96 -21.20 -23.26
N TYR A 33 4.10 -21.08 -23.95
CA TYR A 33 5.06 -20.00 -23.74
C TYR A 33 4.45 -18.63 -24.08
N ASP A 34 3.82 -18.50 -25.25
CA ASP A 34 3.16 -17.26 -25.66
C ASP A 34 2.02 -16.88 -24.71
N HIS A 35 1.21 -17.86 -24.29
CA HIS A 35 0.15 -17.64 -23.30
C HIS A 35 0.70 -17.15 -21.96
N ALA A 36 1.77 -17.77 -21.47
CA ALA A 36 2.38 -17.37 -20.22
C ALA A 36 2.87 -15.91 -20.25
N ILE A 37 3.56 -15.52 -21.31
CA ILE A 37 4.21 -14.20 -21.39
C ILE A 37 3.24 -13.07 -21.73
N PHE A 38 2.35 -13.27 -22.69
CA PHE A 38 1.55 -12.19 -23.24
C PHE A 38 0.15 -12.06 -22.62
N TYR A 39 -0.29 -13.06 -21.85
CA TYR A 39 -1.64 -13.06 -21.29
C TYR A 39 -1.65 -13.31 -19.78
N ASP A 40 -0.97 -14.35 -19.32
CA ASP A 40 -1.05 -14.74 -17.92
C ASP A 40 -0.22 -13.81 -17.03
N ASN A 41 1.06 -13.59 -17.36
CA ASN A 41 1.94 -12.73 -16.57
C ASN A 41 1.43 -11.28 -16.43
N PRO A 42 1.00 -10.58 -17.51
CA PRO A 42 0.47 -9.23 -17.37
C PRO A 42 -0.72 -9.18 -16.42
N LEU A 43 -1.68 -10.11 -16.56
CA LEU A 43 -2.85 -10.15 -15.70
C LEU A 43 -2.50 -10.44 -14.23
N THR A 44 -1.67 -11.44 -13.95
CA THR A 44 -1.29 -11.75 -12.56
C THR A 44 -0.53 -10.58 -11.92
N ASN A 45 0.31 -9.90 -12.69
CA ASN A 45 1.04 -8.72 -12.21
C ASN A 45 0.10 -7.54 -11.94
N GLU A 46 -0.90 -7.30 -12.79
CA GLU A 46 -1.97 -6.32 -12.53
C GLU A 46 -2.72 -6.63 -11.24
N LEU A 47 -3.07 -7.90 -11.01
CA LEU A 47 -3.73 -8.32 -9.78
C LEU A 47 -2.86 -8.05 -8.55
N TYR A 48 -1.55 -8.35 -8.59
CA TYR A 48 -0.63 -8.01 -7.51
C TYR A 48 -0.50 -6.50 -7.28
N LEU A 49 -0.46 -5.69 -8.35
CA LEU A 49 -0.48 -4.23 -8.25
C LEU A 49 -1.77 -3.70 -7.58
N LEU A 50 -2.92 -4.31 -7.90
CA LEU A 50 -4.18 -4.00 -7.21
C LEU A 50 -4.10 -4.32 -5.72
N VAL A 51 -3.46 -5.42 -5.31
CA VAL A 51 -3.23 -5.72 -3.90
C VAL A 51 -2.38 -4.63 -3.22
N LEU A 52 -1.33 -4.13 -3.87
CA LEU A 52 -0.53 -3.00 -3.36
C LEU A 52 -1.37 -1.73 -3.20
N LEU A 53 -2.29 -1.46 -4.14
CA LEU A 53 -3.21 -0.32 -4.06
C LEU A 53 -4.16 -0.44 -2.86
N PHE A 54 -4.70 -1.63 -2.61
CA PHE A 54 -5.53 -1.88 -1.42
C PHE A 54 -4.73 -1.70 -0.13
N MET A 55 -3.49 -2.22 -0.07
CA MET A 55 -2.61 -2.03 1.08
C MET A 55 -2.32 -0.55 1.34
N TRP A 56 -2.02 0.22 0.30
CA TRP A 56 -1.82 1.66 0.39
C TRP A 56 -3.02 2.36 1.03
N HIS A 57 -4.23 2.09 0.53
CA HIS A 57 -5.44 2.74 1.04
C HIS A 57 -5.76 2.38 2.49
N ASP A 58 -5.55 1.12 2.86
CA ASP A 58 -5.81 0.67 4.22
C ASP A 58 -4.79 1.29 5.20
N ILE A 59 -3.50 1.30 4.87
CA ILE A 59 -2.48 1.89 5.75
C ILE A 59 -2.59 3.42 5.84
N GLU A 60 -2.92 4.10 4.75
CA GLU A 60 -3.16 5.55 4.73
C GLU A 60 -4.31 5.91 5.67
N LYS A 61 -5.40 5.14 5.63
CA LYS A 61 -6.55 5.31 6.53
C LYS A 61 -6.13 5.13 7.99
N GLU A 62 -5.41 4.07 8.32
CA GLU A 62 -4.98 3.81 9.71
C GLU A 62 -4.07 4.92 10.25
N ILE A 63 -3.12 5.39 9.44
CA ILE A 63 -2.23 6.50 9.80
C ILE A 63 -3.04 7.78 10.03
N LEU A 64 -4.02 8.08 9.17
CA LEU A 64 -4.88 9.24 9.31
C LEU A 64 -5.69 9.18 10.60
N LEU A 65 -6.33 8.05 10.89
CA LEU A 65 -7.14 7.85 12.09
C LEU A 65 -6.27 7.92 13.36
N ALA A 66 -5.10 7.28 13.34
CA ALA A 66 -4.14 7.34 14.45
C ALA A 66 -3.68 8.78 14.70
N SER A 67 -3.37 9.53 13.64
CA SER A 67 -2.98 10.94 13.74
C SER A 67 -4.09 11.84 14.27
N ALA A 68 -5.33 11.63 13.85
CA ALA A 68 -6.47 12.38 14.36
C ALA A 68 -6.71 12.12 15.87
N ARG A 69 -6.38 10.91 16.35
CA ARG A 69 -6.44 10.57 17.78
C ARG A 69 -5.20 10.97 18.58
N SER A 70 -4.08 11.23 17.91
CA SER A 70 -2.81 11.60 18.54
C SER A 70 -2.74 13.11 18.71
N GLY A 71 -3.28 13.60 19.82
CA GLY A 71 -3.04 14.98 20.26
C GLY A 71 -1.61 15.08 20.78
N VAL A 72 -0.74 15.83 20.10
CA VAL A 72 0.71 15.92 20.40
C VAL A 72 1.01 16.29 21.87
N HIS A 73 0.06 16.91 22.57
CA HIS A 73 0.27 17.45 23.92
C HIS A 73 -0.95 17.34 24.86
N ASP A 74 -1.99 16.59 24.50
CA ASP A 74 -3.21 16.54 25.30
C ASP A 74 -3.71 15.10 25.44
N SER A 75 -3.63 14.58 26.67
CA SER A 75 -4.17 13.27 27.06
C SER A 75 -5.66 13.32 27.39
N SER A 76 -6.28 14.50 27.33
CA SER A 76 -7.71 14.64 27.59
C SER A 76 -8.52 13.78 26.61
N PRO A 77 -9.67 13.24 27.01
CA PRO A 77 -10.51 12.51 26.07
C PRO A 77 -10.96 13.41 24.90
N ILE A 78 -11.18 12.83 23.73
CA ILE A 78 -11.67 13.53 22.53
C ILE A 78 -13.14 13.20 22.33
N SER A 79 -13.95 14.21 22.00
CA SER A 79 -15.34 13.97 21.60
C SER A 79 -15.41 13.31 20.22
N ARG A 80 -16.52 12.64 19.91
CA ARG A 80 -16.69 12.01 18.59
C ARG A 80 -16.75 13.02 17.46
N ASP A 81 -17.38 14.17 17.70
CA ASP A 81 -17.50 15.22 16.69
C ASP A 81 -16.14 15.88 16.44
N ASP A 82 -15.35 16.14 17.49
CA ASP A 82 -13.99 16.67 17.33
C ASP A 82 -13.08 15.69 16.58
N PHE A 83 -13.18 14.40 16.89
CA PHE A 83 -12.45 13.37 16.15
C PHE A 83 -12.82 13.36 14.66
N ARG A 84 -14.12 13.37 14.33
CA ARG A 84 -14.58 13.40 12.93
C ARG A 84 -14.10 14.67 12.21
N ASN A 85 -14.27 15.84 12.84
CA ASN A 85 -13.82 17.11 12.30
C ASN A 85 -12.30 17.09 12.04
N GLU A 86 -11.53 16.46 12.93
CA GLU A 86 -10.08 16.37 12.77
C GLU A 86 -9.66 15.41 11.65
N VAL A 87 -10.35 14.28 11.50
CA VAL A 87 -10.15 13.38 10.36
C VAL A 87 -10.46 14.10 9.04
N GLU A 88 -11.59 14.80 8.96
CA GLU A 88 -11.99 15.57 7.77
C GLU A 88 -11.00 16.69 7.46
N ARG A 89 -10.56 17.43 8.49
CA ARG A 89 -9.55 18.49 8.35
C ARG A 89 -8.24 17.93 7.79
N LEU A 90 -7.72 16.85 8.37
CA LEU A 90 -6.50 16.20 7.89
C LEU A 90 -6.67 15.63 6.48
N ALA A 91 -7.81 15.00 6.18
CA ALA A 91 -8.10 14.44 4.86
C ALA A 91 -8.16 15.52 3.76
N GLY A 92 -8.67 16.71 4.08
CA GLY A 92 -8.75 17.86 3.18
C GLY A 92 -7.43 18.58 2.91
N LEU A 93 -6.35 18.26 3.65
CA LEU A 93 -5.03 18.82 3.38
C LEU A 93 -4.40 18.20 2.13
N SER A 94 -3.58 18.99 1.42
CA SER A 94 -2.72 18.43 0.38
C SER A 94 -1.75 17.41 0.99
N PHE A 95 -1.39 16.38 0.22
CA PHE A 95 -0.54 15.28 0.70
C PHE A 95 0.71 15.77 1.44
N LYS A 96 1.42 16.76 0.87
CA LYS A 96 2.63 17.34 1.49
C LYS A 96 2.35 17.97 2.85
N LYS A 97 1.25 18.74 2.99
CA LYS A 97 0.86 19.37 4.25
C LYS A 97 0.40 18.33 5.27
N ARG A 98 -0.43 17.38 4.81
CA ARG A 98 -0.93 16.26 5.61
C ARG A 98 0.22 15.46 6.21
N ARG A 99 1.21 15.08 5.40
CA ARG A 99 2.41 14.36 5.85
C ARG A 99 3.14 15.11 6.96
N ILE A 100 3.44 16.39 6.75
CA ILE A 100 4.13 17.22 7.77
C ILE A 100 3.36 17.26 9.09
N GLU A 101 2.03 17.34 9.05
CA GLU A 101 1.23 17.32 10.28
C GLU A 101 1.20 15.94 10.95
N ILE A 102 1.07 14.87 10.17
CA ILE A 102 1.05 13.51 10.67
C ILE A 102 2.40 13.12 11.28
N GLU A 103 3.52 13.46 10.63
CA GLU A 103 4.88 13.21 11.14
C GLU A 103 5.10 13.84 12.52
N LYS A 104 4.56 15.04 12.76
CA LYS A 104 4.63 15.70 14.07
C LYS A 104 3.84 14.96 15.15
N ARG A 105 2.77 14.26 14.77
CA ARG A 105 1.86 13.56 15.68
C ARG A 105 2.27 12.11 15.91
N LEU A 106 2.94 11.51 14.94
CA LEU A 106 3.33 10.12 14.91
C LEU A 106 4.85 10.00 14.74
N PRO A 107 5.65 10.48 15.71
CA PRO A 107 7.12 10.50 15.60
C PRO A 107 7.74 9.10 15.59
N THR A 108 6.96 8.05 15.86
CA THR A 108 7.42 6.66 15.90
C THR A 108 7.55 6.00 14.54
N ILE A 109 6.98 6.60 13.49
CA ILE A 109 7.16 6.11 12.11
C ILE A 109 8.55 6.55 11.63
N ASP A 110 9.42 5.58 11.37
CA ASP A 110 10.77 5.84 10.87
C ASP A 110 10.79 6.34 9.42
N ARG A 111 11.92 6.90 9.00
CA ARG A 111 12.09 7.47 7.66
C ARG A 111 11.87 6.46 6.53
N LEU A 112 12.35 5.23 6.70
CA LEU A 112 12.19 4.17 5.69
C LEU A 112 10.72 3.81 5.49
N SER A 113 9.94 3.81 6.56
CA SER A 113 8.50 3.61 6.53
C SER A 113 7.79 4.73 5.77
N TRP A 114 8.22 5.98 5.96
CA TRP A 114 7.70 7.11 5.18
C TRP A 114 8.07 7.02 3.70
N ASP A 115 9.29 6.61 3.39
CA ASP A 115 9.72 6.41 2.00
C ASP A 115 8.89 5.29 1.32
N LEU A 116 8.57 4.22 2.05
CA LEU A 116 7.68 3.16 1.56
C LEU A 116 6.25 3.67 1.31
N LEU A 117 5.70 4.48 2.21
CA LEU A 117 4.37 5.07 2.06
C LEU A 117 4.31 6.00 0.84
N ASP A 118 5.36 6.79 0.62
CA ASP A 118 5.48 7.60 -0.59
C ASP A 118 5.53 6.74 -1.87
N LEU A 119 6.32 5.66 -1.86
CA LEU A 119 6.40 4.72 -2.97
C LEU A 119 5.02 4.15 -3.30
N LEU A 120 4.29 3.65 -2.30
CA LEU A 120 2.95 3.08 -2.45
C LEU A 120 1.95 4.10 -3.01
N ARG A 121 2.01 5.36 -2.55
CA ARG A 121 1.20 6.44 -3.10
C ARG A 121 1.53 6.71 -4.57
N LEU A 122 2.81 6.75 -4.92
CA LEU A 122 3.25 7.01 -6.30
C LEU A 122 2.83 5.88 -7.25
N LEU A 123 2.93 4.62 -6.79
CA LEU A 123 2.38 3.46 -7.49
C LEU A 123 0.87 3.60 -7.68
N ALA A 124 0.13 3.88 -6.61
CA ALA A 124 -1.32 4.06 -6.65
C ALA A 124 -1.76 5.19 -7.59
N ASN A 125 -1.02 6.30 -7.62
CA ASN A 125 -1.29 7.41 -8.52
C ASN A 125 -0.99 7.07 -9.98
N SER A 126 0.10 6.35 -10.25
CA SER A 126 0.45 5.90 -11.60
C SER A 126 -0.66 5.01 -12.18
N PHE A 127 -1.19 4.09 -11.36
CA PHE A 127 -2.28 3.19 -11.75
C PHE A 127 -3.65 3.88 -11.94
N LYS A 128 -3.89 5.04 -11.31
CA LYS A 128 -5.20 5.74 -11.35
C LYS A 128 -5.35 6.72 -12.51
N HIS A 129 -4.25 7.26 -13.03
CA HIS A 129 -4.29 8.49 -13.81
C HIS A 129 -3.79 8.36 -15.26
N ASP A 130 -3.16 7.25 -15.64
CA ASP A 130 -2.73 7.04 -17.02
C ASP A 130 -3.54 5.93 -17.70
N PRO A 131 -4.37 6.24 -18.71
CA PRO A 131 -5.05 5.22 -19.52
C PRO A 131 -4.08 4.37 -20.37
N PHE A 132 -2.79 4.67 -20.37
CA PHE A 132 -1.70 3.90 -20.98
C PHE A 132 -0.67 3.39 -19.94
N ASP A 133 -0.96 3.51 -18.64
CA ASP A 133 -0.18 2.96 -17.51
C ASP A 133 1.33 3.27 -17.49
N LYS A 134 1.77 4.45 -17.97
CA LYS A 134 3.17 4.84 -17.85
C LYS A 134 3.49 5.24 -16.41
N PRO A 135 4.65 4.80 -15.89
CA PRO A 135 5.06 5.14 -14.53
C PRO A 135 5.25 6.66 -14.37
N ASP A 136 4.69 7.21 -13.29
CA ASP A 136 4.85 8.62 -12.93
C ASP A 136 6.33 8.99 -12.74
N GLU A 137 6.74 10.21 -13.11
CA GLU A 137 8.13 10.65 -12.94
C GLU A 137 8.59 10.60 -11.48
N GLY A 138 7.68 10.86 -10.53
CA GLY A 138 7.95 10.75 -9.10
C GLY A 138 8.23 9.30 -8.71
N LEU A 139 7.46 8.34 -9.25
CA LEU A 139 7.72 6.92 -9.07
C LEU A 139 9.09 6.53 -9.63
N LEU A 140 9.42 6.97 -10.85
CA LEU A 140 10.72 6.68 -11.48
C LEU A 140 11.87 7.22 -10.64
N LYS A 141 11.78 8.48 -10.17
CA LYS A 141 12.80 9.08 -9.28
C LYS A 141 12.92 8.31 -7.97
N CYS A 142 11.81 7.87 -7.38
CA CYS A 142 11.80 7.08 -6.15
C CYS A 142 12.51 5.73 -6.33
N LEU A 143 12.32 5.09 -7.49
CA LEU A 143 12.96 3.82 -7.86
C LEU A 143 14.36 3.97 -8.47
N SER A 144 14.91 5.20 -8.51
CA SER A 144 16.20 5.50 -9.17
C SER A 144 16.25 5.12 -10.66
N LEU A 145 15.12 5.21 -11.35
CA LEU A 145 14.95 4.94 -12.77
C LEU A 145 14.98 6.24 -13.59
N ALA A 146 15.45 6.16 -14.84
CA ALA A 146 15.59 7.33 -15.71
C ALA A 146 14.21 7.83 -16.21
N PRO A 147 13.83 9.10 -16.02
CA PRO A 147 12.50 9.61 -16.36
C PRO A 147 12.21 9.71 -17.86
N ASN A 148 13.26 9.78 -18.69
CA ASN A 148 13.13 10.00 -20.13
C ASN A 148 13.11 8.70 -20.96
N MET A 149 12.98 7.54 -20.31
CA MET A 149 12.91 6.25 -20.98
C MET A 149 11.47 5.84 -21.25
N ASN A 150 11.24 5.09 -22.33
CA ASN A 150 9.95 4.51 -22.64
C ASN A 150 9.82 3.17 -21.93
N TYR A 151 9.14 3.15 -20.78
CA TYR A 151 8.85 1.94 -20.04
C TYR A 151 7.60 1.25 -20.58
N ALA A 152 7.52 -0.07 -20.41
CA ALA A 152 6.28 -0.80 -20.53
C ALA A 152 5.29 -0.37 -19.43
N THR A 153 4.05 -0.86 -19.52
CA THR A 153 3.02 -0.70 -18.47
C THR A 153 3.56 -1.20 -17.12
N LEU A 154 3.02 -0.73 -16.00
CA LEU A 154 3.48 -1.15 -14.67
C LEU A 154 3.54 -2.68 -14.50
N ALA A 155 2.54 -3.38 -15.03
CA ALA A 155 2.42 -4.83 -14.94
C ALA A 155 3.47 -5.59 -15.79
N GLU A 156 3.91 -4.99 -16.89
CA GLU A 156 4.86 -5.61 -17.84
C GLU A 156 6.29 -5.07 -17.68
N SER A 157 6.48 -3.98 -16.93
CA SER A 157 7.75 -3.29 -16.82
C SER A 157 8.72 -4.01 -15.88
N ALA A 158 9.62 -4.78 -16.49
CA ALA A 158 10.74 -5.40 -15.78
C ALA A 158 11.60 -4.39 -15.01
N ALA A 159 11.76 -3.16 -15.53
CA ALA A 159 12.51 -2.10 -14.88
C ALA A 159 11.82 -1.58 -13.60
N ILE A 160 10.49 -1.49 -13.59
CA ILE A 160 9.73 -1.13 -12.38
C ILE A 160 9.85 -2.24 -11.35
N ARG A 161 9.67 -3.51 -11.75
CA ARG A 161 9.85 -4.67 -10.87
C ARG A 161 11.26 -4.69 -10.26
N TYR A 162 12.28 -4.48 -11.09
CA TYR A 162 13.67 -4.32 -10.67
C TYR A 162 13.83 -3.20 -9.63
N GLY A 163 13.32 -2.00 -9.94
CA GLY A 163 13.40 -0.85 -9.05
C GLY A 163 12.71 -1.11 -7.71
N LEU A 164 11.56 -1.79 -7.70
CA LEU A 164 10.84 -2.18 -6.49
C LEU A 164 11.65 -3.19 -5.66
N GLY A 165 12.21 -4.22 -6.30
CA GLY A 165 13.08 -5.20 -5.65
C GLY A 165 14.31 -4.55 -5.01
N GLY A 166 14.95 -3.63 -5.73
CA GLY A 166 16.07 -2.83 -5.23
C GLY A 166 15.71 -1.90 -4.07
N PHE A 167 14.57 -1.19 -4.17
CA PHE A 167 14.06 -0.33 -3.08
C PHE A 167 13.79 -1.14 -1.79
N LEU A 168 13.26 -2.35 -1.95
CA LEU A 168 12.97 -3.25 -0.84
C LEU A 168 14.23 -4.02 -0.39
N GLY A 169 15.30 -4.07 -1.17
CA GLY A 169 16.50 -4.84 -0.84
C GLY A 169 16.28 -6.36 -0.86
N ILE A 170 15.31 -6.83 -1.64
CA ILE A 170 14.97 -8.26 -1.78
C ILE A 170 15.56 -8.90 -3.05
N GLY A 171 16.36 -8.15 -3.80
CA GLY A 171 16.97 -8.61 -5.04
C GLY A 171 16.26 -8.07 -6.28
N ASP A 172 17.02 -8.06 -7.38
CA ASP A 172 16.68 -7.41 -8.64
C ASP A 172 15.79 -8.30 -9.53
N ASP A 173 15.67 -9.59 -9.20
CA ASP A 173 14.91 -10.64 -9.88
C ASP A 173 13.59 -10.97 -9.18
N ALA A 174 13.26 -10.29 -8.08
CA ALA A 174 12.06 -10.52 -7.29
C ALA A 174 10.79 -10.50 -8.16
N SER A 175 9.94 -11.49 -7.94
CA SER A 175 8.59 -11.56 -8.50
C SER A 175 7.66 -10.54 -7.84
N PHE A 176 6.54 -10.22 -8.50
CA PHE A 176 5.51 -9.37 -7.88
C PHE A 176 4.92 -9.99 -6.61
N ALA A 177 4.85 -11.32 -6.53
CA ALA A 177 4.44 -12.02 -5.32
C ALA A 177 5.38 -11.73 -4.14
N GLU A 178 6.70 -11.78 -4.36
CA GLU A 178 7.71 -11.49 -3.34
C GLU A 178 7.70 -10.01 -2.92
N ILE A 179 7.55 -9.10 -3.89
CA ILE A 179 7.41 -7.65 -3.65
C ILE A 179 6.19 -7.37 -2.75
N VAL A 180 5.04 -7.94 -3.09
CA VAL A 180 3.78 -7.79 -2.35
C VAL A 180 3.93 -8.31 -0.92
N GLU A 181 4.53 -9.48 -0.75
CA GLU A 181 4.73 -10.08 0.57
C GLU A 181 5.70 -9.27 1.45
N GLU A 182 6.79 -8.75 0.87
CA GLU A 182 7.72 -7.89 1.59
C GLU A 182 7.09 -6.55 1.99
N ILE A 183 6.34 -5.92 1.09
CA ILE A 183 5.59 -4.70 1.40
C ILE A 183 4.59 -4.96 2.52
N ARG A 184 3.86 -6.08 2.47
CA ARG A 184 2.91 -6.49 3.52
C ARG A 184 3.59 -6.55 4.89
N LYS A 185 4.77 -7.20 4.98
CA LYS A 185 5.54 -7.27 6.24
C LYS A 185 5.95 -5.89 6.76
N ARG A 186 6.33 -4.98 5.87
CA ARG A 186 6.67 -3.60 6.26
C ARG A 186 5.45 -2.80 6.70
N CYS A 187 4.30 -2.96 6.02
CA CYS A 187 3.03 -2.39 6.44
C CYS A 187 2.61 -2.90 7.83
N ASP A 188 2.74 -4.20 8.10
CA ASP A 188 2.49 -4.79 9.42
C ASP A 188 3.38 -4.14 10.50
N ARG A 189 4.67 -3.94 10.20
CA ARG A 189 5.59 -3.25 11.11
C ARG A 189 5.17 -1.80 11.36
N ILE A 190 4.76 -1.06 10.33
CA ILE A 190 4.28 0.32 10.48
C ILE A 190 3.07 0.35 11.42
N LEU A 191 2.09 -0.52 11.21
CA LEU A 191 0.90 -0.61 12.07
C LEU A 191 1.26 -0.99 13.49
N PHE A 192 2.20 -1.91 13.68
CA PHE A 192 2.71 -2.22 15.00
C PHE A 192 3.33 -0.99 15.68
N MET A 193 4.19 -0.23 14.97
CA MET A 193 4.79 0.99 15.50
C MET A 193 3.76 2.09 15.79
N LEU A 194 2.70 2.18 14.99
CA LEU A 194 1.56 3.06 15.24
C LEU A 194 0.86 2.66 16.54
N HIS A 195 0.47 1.39 16.70
CA HIS A 195 -0.27 0.94 17.88
C HIS A 195 0.57 0.94 19.16
N ALA A 196 1.85 0.61 19.09
CA ALA A 196 2.74 0.61 20.25
C ALA A 196 3.28 2.00 20.61
N GLY A 197 3.40 2.88 19.61
CA GLY A 197 4.06 4.18 19.73
C GLY A 197 3.12 5.38 19.89
N THR A 198 1.82 5.18 19.65
CA THR A 198 0.82 6.23 19.88
C THR A 198 0.14 6.02 21.23
N ASN A 199 -0.01 7.10 22.00
CA ASN A 199 -0.95 7.17 23.11
C ASN A 199 -2.24 7.81 22.58
N PRO A 200 -3.19 7.02 22.01
CA PRO A 200 -4.40 7.58 21.47
C PRO A 200 -5.24 8.20 22.59
N ARG A 201 -5.78 9.39 22.35
CA ARG A 201 -6.75 9.99 23.28
C ARG A 201 -7.95 9.03 23.47
N PRO A 202 -8.40 8.81 24.72
CA PRO A 202 -9.65 8.10 24.96
C PRO A 202 -10.82 8.90 24.38
N PHE A 203 -11.95 8.26 24.09
CA PHE A 203 -13.16 9.02 23.77
C PHE A 203 -13.81 9.53 25.05
N ASP A 204 -14.41 10.72 25.01
CA ASP A 204 -15.28 11.20 26.09
C ASP A 204 -16.48 10.25 26.19
N ASP A 205 -16.45 9.41 27.21
CA ASP A 205 -17.34 8.27 27.33
C ASP A 205 -18.64 8.70 28.06
N GLU A 206 -19.46 9.53 27.40
CA GLU A 206 -20.90 9.48 27.67
C GLU A 206 -21.49 8.28 26.91
N ARG A 207 -21.19 7.08 27.44
CA ARG A 207 -21.67 5.74 27.03
C ARG A 207 -21.00 5.11 25.79
N GLY A 208 -20.00 4.26 26.05
CA GLY A 208 -20.11 2.81 25.92
C GLY A 208 -19.28 2.16 24.80
N SER A 209 -18.39 1.26 25.23
CA SER A 209 -17.65 0.23 24.48
C SER A 209 -16.23 0.60 24.01
N LEU A 210 -15.25 -0.03 24.65
CA LEU A 210 -13.82 -0.06 24.28
C LEU A 210 -13.52 -0.95 23.06
N ASN A 211 -14.53 -1.44 22.34
CA ASN A 211 -14.31 -2.33 21.20
C ASN A 211 -14.16 -1.52 19.88
N PRO A 212 -12.99 -1.53 19.22
CA PRO A 212 -12.77 -0.83 17.95
C PRO A 212 -13.61 -1.40 16.78
N ARG A 213 -14.28 -2.56 16.95
CA ARG A 213 -15.25 -3.10 15.97
C ARG A 213 -16.69 -2.63 16.17
N THR A 214 -16.98 -1.86 17.21
CA THR A 214 -18.31 -1.22 17.36
C THR A 214 -18.54 -0.09 16.34
N PHE A 215 -17.51 0.22 15.53
CA PHE A 215 -17.43 1.36 14.62
C PHE A 215 -17.69 1.00 13.14
N GLU A 216 -18.19 -0.21 12.83
CA GLU A 216 -18.52 -0.67 11.47
C GLU A 216 -20.05 -0.85 11.21
N ARG A 217 -20.91 -0.01 11.80
CA ARG A 217 -22.34 0.07 11.43
C ARG A 217 -22.73 1.48 11.04
#